data_AF-A0A430UXP7-F1
#
_entry.id   AF-A0A430UXP7-F1
#
_cell.length_a   1.000
_cell.length_b   1.000
_cell.length_c   1.000
_cell.angle_alpha   90.00
_cell.angle_beta   90.00
_cell.angle_gamma   90.00
#
_symmetry.space_group_name_H-M   'P 1'
#
loop_
_entity.id
_entity.type
_entity.pdbx_description
1 polymer ?
#
loop_
_entity_poly.entity_id
_entity_poly.type
_entity_poly.pdbx_seq_one_letter_code
_entity_poly.pdbx_strand_id
1 'polypeptide(L)'
;MAPERFSEAHRNPENQALRIPLEALRKLGPAAERLARRFGLAVDPLAEGAAFPEAPSTPPSGSAVQDGTFALQHSVSTPLREDDPGLPLEVAGGRCPPSGVQPGRWNPECCTATPTQMITVQDGKNRALAWVRRLLQQTLAETPEDDPRHQALQDLLALAEEKGLEAGPLRLLLLLAALGRRYLRERFGPKAARKAGQAVFHLPVDLVASFLGVHRTTVWRWAAPLEEAGLIRSKTHVATAVRGGEAQNLNTGTVWAVRLKPGRARFEHGDLTHPWRDMAKDLEEGRTAFRVIYPKGKRRKKGDQTERLRPERVSLELLVKWTLGIREVPALDFLRPAPTENPTIEAAFLLAEMEAQDRPTVIDLLSERMAHELGDPHSRRFYAGLLWKVVEGKLSPHALVHAYHRARAAVREGYARRGGAFLQHLLEAAA
;
A
#
# COMPACT_ATOMS: atom_id res chain seq x y z
N MET A 1 17.49 -0.97 73.35
CA MET A 1 18.10 -0.96 72.01
C MET A 1 17.01 -0.61 71.01
N ALA A 2 16.99 0.65 70.57
CA ALA A 2 16.17 1.09 69.44
C ALA A 2 17.06 1.09 68.19
N PRO A 3 16.55 0.74 67.01
CA PRO A 3 17.13 1.18 65.76
C PRO A 3 16.27 2.27 65.14
N GLU A 4 16.99 3.26 64.61
CA GLU A 4 16.53 4.53 64.14
C GLU A 4 15.92 4.48 62.74
N ARG A 5 15.15 5.55 62.50
CA ARG A 5 14.48 6.04 61.29
C ARG A 5 15.23 5.81 59.97
N PHE A 6 14.52 5.27 58.98
CA PHE A 6 14.86 5.39 57.56
C PHE A 6 14.44 6.78 57.04
N SER A 7 15.42 7.55 56.59
CA SER A 7 15.27 8.73 55.74
C SER A 7 16.54 8.84 54.89
N GLU A 8 16.46 8.54 53.59
CA GLU A 8 17.13 9.32 52.55
C GLU A 8 16.76 8.82 51.14
N ALA A 9 16.59 9.79 50.24
CA ALA A 9 16.16 9.64 48.86
C ALA A 9 17.36 9.67 47.88
N HIS A 10 17.20 8.96 46.76
CA HIS A 10 17.82 9.17 45.44
C HIS A 10 19.35 9.06 45.24
N ARG A 11 19.76 8.18 44.32
CA ARG A 11 20.28 8.56 42.97
C ARG A 11 20.41 7.34 42.03
N ASN A 12 19.86 7.51 40.83
CA ASN A 12 19.81 6.58 39.69
C ASN A 12 21.07 6.77 38.80
N PRO A 13 21.76 5.72 38.30
CA PRO A 13 22.99 5.86 37.51
C PRO A 13 22.81 6.26 36.02
N GLU A 14 21.61 6.56 35.53
CA GLU A 14 21.34 6.89 34.11
C GLU A 14 21.57 8.36 33.70
N ASN A 15 22.65 9.00 34.13
CA ASN A 15 22.98 10.35 33.65
C ASN A 15 24.49 10.55 33.43
N GLN A 16 25.07 9.77 32.51
CA GLN A 16 26.32 10.15 31.85
C GLN A 16 25.98 10.86 30.54
N ALA A 17 26.06 12.20 30.57
CA ALA A 17 26.03 13.02 29.36
C ALA A 17 27.19 12.62 28.44
N LEU A 18 26.90 12.40 27.16
CA LEU A 18 27.88 12.16 26.09
C LEU A 18 28.92 13.29 26.10
N ARG A 19 30.17 12.98 26.47
CA ARG A 19 31.30 13.92 26.44
C ARG A 19 31.97 13.81 25.07
N ILE A 20 32.06 14.92 24.35
CA ILE A 20 32.75 15.00 23.04
C ILE A 20 34.10 15.69 23.25
N PRO A 21 35.22 15.12 22.77
CA PRO A 21 36.53 15.74 22.85
C PRO A 21 36.59 17.08 22.10
N LEU A 22 37.14 18.13 22.72
CA LEU A 22 37.19 19.51 22.17
C LEU A 22 37.90 19.58 20.79
N GLU A 23 38.88 18.71 20.55
CA GLU A 23 39.59 18.64 19.26
C GLU A 23 38.73 18.13 18.11
N ALA A 24 37.78 17.23 18.38
CA ALA A 24 36.82 16.74 17.39
C ALA A 24 35.82 17.85 17.00
N LEU A 25 35.46 18.71 17.96
CA LEU A 25 34.58 19.87 17.72
C LEU A 25 35.26 20.97 16.90
N ARG A 26 36.57 21.22 17.11
CA ARG A 26 37.32 22.23 16.33
C ARG A 26 37.46 21.88 14.85
N LYS A 27 37.55 20.58 14.50
CA LYS A 27 37.62 20.13 13.09
C LYS A 27 36.30 20.30 12.31
N LEU A 28 35.18 20.45 13.01
CA LEU A 28 33.84 20.59 12.41
C LEU A 28 33.43 22.06 12.17
N GLY A 29 34.32 23.01 12.50
CA GLY A 29 34.12 24.43 12.25
C GLY A 29 33.14 25.13 13.19
N PRO A 30 33.08 26.47 13.15
CA PRO A 30 32.39 27.31 14.15
C PRO A 30 30.86 27.10 14.21
N ALA A 31 30.26 26.44 13.21
CA ALA A 31 28.85 26.08 13.21
C ALA A 31 28.55 24.90 14.16
N ALA A 32 29.46 23.93 14.27
CA ALA A 32 29.30 22.77 15.15
C ALA A 32 29.43 23.15 16.63
N GLU A 33 30.32 24.10 16.94
CA GLU A 33 30.52 24.63 18.29
C GLU A 33 29.28 25.38 18.82
N ARG A 34 28.59 26.11 17.94
CA ARG A 34 27.31 26.78 18.26
C ARG A 34 26.17 25.78 18.50
N LEU A 35 26.15 24.67 17.76
CA LEU A 35 25.18 23.59 17.95
C LEU A 35 25.41 22.85 19.27
N ALA A 36 26.66 22.55 19.63
CA ALA A 36 26.99 21.88 20.88
C ALA A 36 26.59 22.69 22.12
N ARG A 37 26.79 24.01 22.11
CA ARG A 37 26.32 24.91 23.20
C ARG A 37 24.81 24.99 23.29
N ARG A 38 24.10 24.96 22.15
CA ARG A 38 22.63 24.99 22.09
C ARG A 38 21.98 23.73 22.69
N PHE A 39 22.69 22.61 22.71
CA PHE A 39 22.21 21.32 23.23
C PHE A 39 22.82 20.93 24.58
N GLY A 40 23.57 21.82 25.24
CA GLY A 40 24.06 21.60 26.62
C GLY A 40 25.12 20.51 26.77
N LEU A 41 25.90 20.23 25.72
CA LEU A 41 26.99 19.26 25.78
C LEU A 41 28.19 19.84 26.54
N ALA A 42 28.60 19.19 27.62
CA ALA A 42 29.77 19.59 28.40
C ALA A 42 31.06 19.27 27.63
N VAL A 43 31.96 20.25 27.56
CA VAL A 43 33.24 20.17 26.85
C VAL A 43 34.35 19.99 27.90
N ASP A 44 35.08 18.88 27.82
CA ASP A 44 36.17 18.55 28.73
C ASP A 44 37.53 18.90 28.09
N PRO A 45 38.36 19.76 28.71
CA PRO A 45 39.60 20.24 28.09
C PRO A 45 40.83 19.31 28.26
N LEU A 46 40.69 18.07 28.76
CA LEU A 46 41.85 17.27 29.21
C LEU A 46 41.88 15.78 28.78
N ALA A 47 41.33 15.40 27.63
CA ALA A 47 41.40 14.01 27.14
C ALA A 47 42.34 13.87 25.94
N GLU A 48 43.65 13.72 26.19
CA GLU A 48 44.64 13.26 25.20
C GLU A 48 44.86 11.74 25.32
N GLY A 49 44.92 11.06 24.17
CA GLY A 49 45.62 9.78 24.01
C GLY A 49 44.79 8.49 24.05
N ALA A 50 44.38 8.00 22.87
CA ALA A 50 44.20 6.56 22.63
C ALA A 50 44.43 6.24 21.14
N ALA A 51 45.37 5.33 20.88
CA ALA A 51 45.90 4.97 19.57
C ALA A 51 44.97 4.02 18.76
N PHE A 52 45.05 4.11 17.43
CA PHE A 52 44.39 3.21 16.47
C PHE A 52 45.30 2.02 16.10
N PRO A 53 44.78 0.80 15.91
CA PRO A 53 45.48 -0.26 15.18
C PRO A 53 45.14 -0.23 13.67
N GLU A 54 46.18 -0.50 12.87
CA GLU A 54 46.21 -0.52 11.40
C GLU A 54 45.31 -1.57 10.75
N ALA A 55 44.89 -1.28 9.51
CA ALA A 55 44.10 -2.13 8.64
C ALA A 55 44.96 -3.09 7.78
N PRO A 56 44.49 -4.30 7.43
CA PRO A 56 45.12 -5.11 6.40
C PRO A 56 44.38 -5.03 5.04
N SER A 57 45.14 -4.56 4.04
CA SER A 57 45.26 -4.95 2.63
C SER A 57 44.12 -5.69 1.88
N THR A 58 43.70 -5.08 0.76
CA THR A 58 43.06 -5.70 -0.43
C THR A 58 44.02 -6.63 -1.20
N PRO A 59 43.55 -7.68 -1.93
CA PRO A 59 43.15 -7.57 -3.36
C PRO A 59 42.13 -8.66 -3.83
N PRO A 60 41.90 -8.93 -5.13
CA PRO A 60 41.75 -8.06 -6.30
C PRO A 60 40.38 -8.22 -7.02
N SER A 61 40.15 -7.32 -7.97
CA SER A 61 39.06 -7.29 -8.95
C SER A 61 39.24 -8.35 -10.06
N GLY A 62 38.13 -8.95 -10.53
CA GLY A 62 38.15 -9.89 -11.66
C GLY A 62 36.78 -10.43 -12.11
N SER A 63 36.22 -9.77 -13.15
CA SER A 63 35.39 -10.29 -14.26
C SER A 63 34.12 -11.15 -14.06
N ALA A 64 33.06 -10.62 -14.69
CA ALA A 64 32.19 -11.27 -15.68
C ALA A 64 31.06 -12.24 -15.27
N VAL A 65 29.84 -11.79 -15.61
CA VAL A 65 28.74 -12.52 -16.30
C VAL A 65 28.29 -13.86 -15.71
N GLN A 66 27.04 -13.90 -15.25
CA GLN A 66 26.02 -14.82 -15.80
C GLN A 66 24.62 -14.48 -15.27
N ASP A 67 23.75 -14.05 -16.19
CA ASP A 67 22.29 -14.11 -16.05
C ASP A 67 21.88 -15.57 -15.85
N GLY A 68 21.51 -15.91 -14.61
CA GLY A 68 20.98 -17.21 -14.24
C GLY A 68 19.46 -17.17 -14.14
N THR A 69 18.76 -17.35 -15.26
CA THR A 69 17.35 -17.76 -15.29
C THR A 69 17.22 -19.11 -14.59
N PHE A 70 16.91 -19.11 -13.28
CA PHE A 70 16.55 -20.33 -12.57
C PHE A 70 15.08 -20.65 -12.76
N ALA A 71 14.84 -21.64 -13.62
CA ALA A 71 13.55 -22.27 -13.83
C ALA A 71 13.08 -22.98 -12.55
N LEU A 72 12.00 -22.47 -11.93
CA LEU A 72 11.24 -23.18 -10.92
C LEU A 72 10.42 -24.28 -11.61
N GLN A 73 10.89 -25.52 -11.48
CA GLN A 73 10.12 -26.70 -11.89
C GLN A 73 8.99 -26.93 -10.89
N HIS A 74 7.76 -26.63 -11.32
CA HIS A 74 6.57 -27.18 -10.68
C HIS A 74 6.29 -28.56 -11.27
N SER A 75 6.28 -29.56 -10.40
CA SER A 75 5.92 -30.94 -10.70
C SER A 75 4.52 -31.01 -11.32
N VAL A 76 4.48 -31.31 -12.62
CA VAL A 76 3.29 -31.74 -13.34
C VAL A 76 3.50 -33.21 -13.67
N SER A 77 2.79 -34.10 -13.00
CA SER A 77 2.73 -35.50 -13.38
C SER A 77 1.73 -35.69 -14.51
N THR A 78 2.14 -36.32 -15.60
CA THR A 78 1.33 -37.05 -16.61
C THR A 78 2.20 -38.22 -17.11
N PRO A 79 1.67 -39.35 -17.66
CA PRO A 79 0.66 -39.33 -18.73
C PRO A 79 -0.32 -40.55 -18.89
N LEU A 80 -1.17 -40.46 -19.96
CA LEU A 80 -1.93 -41.49 -20.73
C LEU A 80 -3.28 -42.01 -20.15
N ARG A 81 -4.39 -42.24 -20.88
CA ARG A 81 -4.77 -42.21 -22.32
C ARG A 81 -6.32 -42.08 -22.44
N GLU A 82 -6.78 -41.81 -23.66
CA GLU A 82 -8.13 -41.53 -24.23
C GLU A 82 -9.32 -42.45 -23.83
N ASP A 83 -10.52 -41.86 -23.66
CA ASP A 83 -11.69 -42.00 -24.58
C ASP A 83 -12.91 -41.16 -24.09
N ASP A 84 -13.67 -40.64 -25.07
CA ASP A 84 -14.79 -39.65 -25.14
C ASP A 84 -16.10 -40.02 -24.36
N PRO A 85 -17.27 -39.28 -24.36
CA PRO A 85 -17.70 -38.08 -25.14
C PRO A 85 -18.53 -36.96 -24.42
N GLY A 86 -18.60 -35.77 -25.07
CA GLY A 86 -19.70 -34.76 -25.03
C GLY A 86 -19.76 -33.81 -23.79
N LEU A 87 -19.98 -32.49 -23.85
CA LEU A 87 -20.75 -31.57 -24.72
C LEU A 87 -20.28 -30.09 -24.44
N PRO A 88 -20.76 -29.05 -25.17
CA PRO A 88 -19.91 -28.04 -25.81
C PRO A 88 -19.48 -26.84 -24.94
N LEU A 89 -18.27 -26.37 -25.24
CA LEU A 89 -17.74 -25.06 -24.88
C LEU A 89 -18.45 -23.95 -25.68
N GLU A 90 -19.24 -23.12 -25.00
CA GLU A 90 -19.56 -21.78 -25.51
C GLU A 90 -18.28 -20.93 -25.53
N VAL A 91 -17.74 -20.77 -26.73
CA VAL A 91 -16.74 -19.78 -27.06
C VAL A 91 -17.44 -18.43 -27.15
N ALA A 92 -17.49 -17.69 -26.05
CA ALA A 92 -17.81 -16.26 -26.06
C ALA A 92 -16.61 -15.47 -26.62
N GLY A 93 -16.37 -15.64 -27.92
CA GLY A 93 -15.47 -14.85 -28.74
C GLY A 93 -16.27 -14.35 -29.93
N GLY A 94 -16.82 -13.14 -29.83
CA GLY A 94 -17.55 -12.50 -30.91
C GLY A 94 -16.64 -12.32 -32.13
N ARG A 95 -16.78 -13.21 -33.12
CA ARG A 95 -16.34 -12.94 -34.49
C ARG A 95 -17.31 -11.93 -35.08
N CYS A 96 -16.81 -10.77 -35.50
CA CYS A 96 -17.52 -9.98 -36.50
C CYS A 96 -17.58 -10.79 -37.80
N PRO A 97 -18.72 -10.88 -38.50
CA PRO A 97 -18.74 -11.45 -39.83
C PRO A 97 -18.04 -10.48 -40.80
N PRO A 98 -17.27 -10.96 -41.79
CA PRO A 98 -16.73 -10.09 -42.82
C PRO A 98 -17.77 -9.99 -43.93
N SER A 99 -18.45 -8.85 -44.09
CA SER A 99 -19.18 -8.56 -45.34
C SER A 99 -19.61 -7.10 -45.45
N GLY A 100 -19.23 -6.48 -46.56
CA GLY A 100 -20.10 -5.59 -47.33
C GLY A 100 -20.42 -4.23 -46.71
N VAL A 101 -19.60 -3.23 -47.03
CA VAL A 101 -19.96 -1.83 -46.84
C VAL A 101 -21.16 -1.49 -47.74
N GLN A 102 -22.33 -1.26 -47.14
CA GLN A 102 -23.32 -0.34 -47.68
C GLN A 102 -23.53 0.81 -46.67
N PRO A 103 -23.28 2.07 -47.05
CA PRO A 103 -23.49 3.19 -46.16
C PRO A 103 -24.98 3.55 -46.16
N GLY A 104 -25.66 3.47 -45.00
CA GLY A 104 -27.00 4.05 -44.90
C GLY A 104 -27.95 3.58 -43.80
N ARG A 105 -27.64 2.55 -43.00
CA ARG A 105 -28.51 2.14 -41.89
C ARG A 105 -27.69 1.64 -40.71
N TRP A 106 -27.48 2.50 -39.72
CA TRP A 106 -26.98 2.08 -38.42
C TRP A 106 -28.16 1.46 -37.67
N ASN A 107 -28.12 0.14 -37.44
CA ASN A 107 -29.10 -0.55 -36.62
C ASN A 107 -28.75 -0.28 -35.15
N PRO A 108 -29.64 0.33 -34.32
CA PRO A 108 -29.32 0.70 -32.94
C PRO A 108 -29.07 -0.49 -31.99
N GLU A 109 -29.35 -1.71 -32.44
CA GLU A 109 -29.39 -2.90 -31.58
C GLU A 109 -28.03 -3.62 -31.42
N CYS A 110 -26.96 -3.20 -32.10
CA CYS A 110 -25.63 -3.80 -31.93
C CYS A 110 -24.79 -3.16 -30.82
N CYS A 111 -25.28 -2.13 -30.14
CA CYS A 111 -24.52 -1.39 -29.11
C CYS A 111 -25.16 -1.41 -27.72
N THR A 112 -26.09 -2.33 -27.44
CA THR A 112 -26.43 -2.63 -26.05
C THR A 112 -25.27 -3.41 -25.44
N ALA A 113 -24.38 -2.68 -24.75
CA ALA A 113 -23.44 -3.28 -23.83
C ALA A 113 -24.24 -4.22 -22.92
N THR A 114 -23.95 -5.53 -23.01
CA THR A 114 -24.49 -6.51 -22.07
C THR A 114 -24.36 -5.90 -20.67
N PRO A 115 -25.47 -5.73 -19.91
CA PRO A 115 -25.38 -5.08 -18.62
C PRO A 115 -24.38 -5.87 -17.79
N THR A 116 -23.25 -5.23 -17.45
CA THR A 116 -22.28 -5.78 -16.53
C THR A 116 -23.06 -6.15 -15.28
N GLN A 117 -23.24 -7.44 -15.01
CA GLN A 117 -23.93 -7.90 -13.82
C GLN A 117 -23.22 -7.26 -12.63
N MET A 118 -23.85 -6.23 -12.05
CA MET A 118 -23.36 -5.58 -10.85
C MET A 118 -23.51 -6.59 -9.72
N ILE A 119 -22.42 -7.33 -9.44
CA ILE A 119 -22.35 -8.21 -8.28
C ILE A 119 -22.57 -7.30 -7.07
N THR A 120 -23.68 -7.51 -6.35
CA THR A 120 -23.94 -6.73 -5.15
C THR A 120 -22.87 -7.05 -4.10
N VAL A 121 -22.61 -6.11 -3.18
CA VAL A 121 -21.67 -6.35 -2.07
C VAL A 121 -22.08 -7.61 -1.27
N GLN A 122 -23.37 -7.87 -1.16
CA GLN A 122 -23.91 -9.05 -0.47
C GLN A 122 -23.59 -10.34 -1.23
N ASP A 123 -23.74 -10.36 -2.55
CA ASP A 123 -23.37 -11.50 -3.39
C ASP A 123 -21.88 -11.81 -3.30
N GLY A 124 -21.04 -10.76 -3.25
CA GLY A 124 -19.61 -10.89 -3.02
C GLY A 124 -19.27 -11.56 -1.69
N LYS A 125 -19.91 -11.12 -0.60
CA LYS A 125 -19.75 -11.71 0.74
C LYS A 125 -20.21 -13.16 0.78
N ASN A 126 -21.36 -13.47 0.20
CA ASN A 126 -21.91 -14.83 0.15
C ASN A 126 -20.98 -15.78 -0.62
N ARG A 127 -20.44 -15.35 -1.77
CA ARG A 127 -19.46 -16.12 -2.55
C ARG A 127 -18.17 -16.36 -1.77
N ALA A 128 -17.66 -15.35 -1.09
CA ALA A 128 -16.46 -15.47 -0.28
C ALA A 128 -16.64 -16.44 0.89
N LEU A 129 -17.76 -16.36 1.61
CA LEU A 129 -18.07 -17.27 2.70
C LEU A 129 -18.27 -18.71 2.20
N ALA A 130 -18.96 -18.89 1.08
CA ALA A 130 -19.14 -20.20 0.45
C ALA A 130 -17.80 -20.82 0.03
N TRP A 131 -16.86 -20.01 -0.46
CA TRP A 131 -15.51 -20.46 -0.75
C TRP A 131 -14.76 -20.93 0.51
N VAL A 132 -14.80 -20.15 1.60
CA VAL A 132 -14.17 -20.52 2.88
C VAL A 132 -14.76 -21.82 3.42
N ARG A 133 -16.08 -21.94 3.50
CA ARG A 133 -16.76 -23.15 3.99
C ARG A 133 -16.37 -24.38 3.18
N ARG A 134 -16.37 -24.26 1.85
CA ARG A 134 -15.96 -25.36 0.96
C ARG A 134 -14.52 -25.78 1.20
N LEU A 135 -13.60 -24.82 1.35
CA LEU A 135 -12.20 -25.12 1.64
C LEU A 135 -12.06 -25.86 2.97
N LEU A 136 -12.75 -25.40 4.02
CA LEU A 136 -12.73 -26.03 5.35
C LEU A 136 -13.29 -27.46 5.30
N GLN A 137 -14.48 -27.64 4.72
CA GLN A 137 -15.14 -28.95 4.61
C GLN A 137 -14.28 -29.96 3.82
N GLN A 138 -13.73 -29.55 2.68
CA GLN A 138 -12.88 -30.43 1.89
C GLN A 138 -11.56 -30.75 2.60
N THR A 139 -10.94 -29.77 3.27
CA THR A 139 -9.71 -30.00 4.04
C THR A 139 -9.96 -30.92 5.23
N LEU A 140 -11.12 -30.78 5.88
CA LEU A 140 -11.56 -31.64 6.97
C LEU A 140 -11.77 -33.08 6.48
N ALA A 141 -12.47 -33.25 5.35
CA ALA A 141 -12.70 -34.57 4.74
C ALA A 141 -11.40 -35.29 4.33
N GLU A 142 -10.37 -34.54 3.93
CA GLU A 142 -9.04 -35.07 3.59
C GLU A 142 -8.13 -35.30 4.82
N THR A 143 -8.52 -34.83 6.01
CA THR A 143 -7.70 -34.89 7.22
C THR A 143 -8.17 -36.04 8.12
N PRO A 144 -7.29 -37.01 8.47
CA PRO A 144 -7.64 -38.12 9.36
C PRO A 144 -8.20 -37.63 10.70
N GLU A 145 -9.11 -38.37 11.31
CA GLU A 145 -9.74 -38.01 12.59
C GLU A 145 -8.73 -37.88 13.73
N ASP A 146 -7.68 -38.70 13.72
CA ASP A 146 -6.61 -38.67 14.74
C ASP A 146 -5.62 -37.50 14.56
N ASP A 147 -5.69 -36.76 13.44
CA ASP A 147 -4.81 -35.61 13.22
C ASP A 147 -5.28 -34.44 14.11
N PRO A 148 -4.40 -33.82 14.93
CA PRO A 148 -4.77 -32.70 15.80
C PRO A 148 -5.38 -31.50 15.04
N ARG A 149 -5.17 -31.40 13.72
CA ARG A 149 -5.78 -30.38 12.87
C ARG A 149 -7.29 -30.58 12.69
N HIS A 150 -7.80 -31.80 12.88
CA HIS A 150 -9.19 -32.15 12.64
C HIS A 150 -10.12 -31.31 13.53
N GLN A 151 -9.83 -31.22 14.83
CA GLN A 151 -10.60 -30.38 15.77
C GLN A 151 -10.53 -28.89 15.39
N ALA A 152 -9.33 -28.36 15.08
CA ALA A 152 -9.18 -26.97 14.70
C ALA A 152 -9.96 -26.60 13.42
N LEU A 153 -10.07 -27.54 12.47
CA LEU A 153 -10.89 -27.38 11.26
C LEU A 153 -12.39 -27.39 11.58
N GLN A 154 -12.85 -28.25 12.49
CA GLN A 154 -14.23 -28.25 12.98
C GLN A 154 -14.58 -26.95 13.68
N ASP A 155 -13.71 -26.46 14.57
CA ASP A 155 -13.91 -25.20 15.30
C ASP A 155 -14.02 -24.00 14.35
N LEU A 156 -13.17 -23.95 13.32
CA LEU A 156 -13.23 -22.92 12.28
C LEU A 156 -14.50 -23.02 11.42
N LEU A 157 -15.00 -24.22 11.16
CA LEU A 157 -16.24 -24.42 10.42
C LEU A 157 -17.44 -23.95 11.25
N ALA A 158 -17.51 -24.32 12.52
CA ALA A 158 -18.53 -23.82 13.46
C ALA A 158 -18.48 -22.30 13.57
N LEU A 159 -17.28 -21.71 13.65
CA LEU A 159 -17.10 -20.25 13.65
C LEU A 159 -17.61 -19.60 12.35
N ALA A 160 -17.46 -20.27 11.20
CA ALA A 160 -17.98 -19.80 9.91
C ALA A 160 -19.51 -19.91 9.81
N GLU A 161 -20.12 -20.82 10.55
CA GLU A 161 -21.58 -20.97 10.64
C GLU A 161 -22.18 -19.93 11.57
N GLU A 162 -21.59 -19.72 12.75
CA GLU A 162 -22.06 -18.78 13.76
C GLU A 162 -21.87 -17.31 13.34
N LYS A 163 -20.66 -16.94 12.89
CA LYS A 163 -20.26 -15.54 12.71
C LYS A 163 -19.96 -15.16 11.25
N GLY A 164 -19.94 -16.13 10.35
CA GLY A 164 -19.64 -15.89 8.94
C GLY A 164 -18.34 -15.10 8.73
N LEU A 165 -18.37 -14.09 7.85
CA LEU A 165 -17.21 -13.24 7.58
C LEU A 165 -16.93 -12.17 8.64
N GLU A 166 -17.72 -12.08 9.71
CA GLU A 166 -17.36 -11.22 10.85
C GLU A 166 -16.31 -11.88 11.76
N ALA A 167 -16.13 -13.20 11.62
CA ALA A 167 -15.08 -13.94 12.31
C ALA A 167 -13.68 -13.50 11.84
N GLY A 168 -12.89 -13.00 12.79
CA GLY A 168 -11.53 -12.54 12.56
C GLY A 168 -10.60 -13.49 11.80
N PRO A 169 -10.45 -14.76 12.24
CA PRO A 169 -9.65 -15.76 11.52
C PRO A 169 -10.10 -15.94 10.06
N LEU A 170 -11.41 -15.94 9.80
CA LEU A 170 -11.93 -16.14 8.44
C LEU A 170 -11.69 -14.92 7.56
N ARG A 171 -11.76 -13.71 8.13
CA ARG A 171 -11.37 -12.46 7.43
C ARG A 171 -9.89 -12.48 7.05
N LEU A 172 -9.03 -12.93 7.96
CA LEU A 172 -7.59 -13.05 7.71
C LEU A 172 -7.32 -14.07 6.61
N LEU A 173 -7.90 -15.27 6.71
CA LEU A 173 -7.76 -16.33 5.70
C LEU A 173 -8.21 -15.84 4.32
N LEU A 174 -9.37 -15.18 4.24
CA LEU A 174 -9.90 -14.66 2.99
C LEU A 174 -8.99 -13.60 2.38
N LEU A 175 -8.49 -12.66 3.19
CA LEU A 175 -7.54 -11.63 2.73
C LEU A 175 -6.27 -12.27 2.19
N LEU A 176 -5.64 -13.15 2.96
CA LEU A 176 -4.38 -13.81 2.59
C LEU A 176 -4.56 -14.68 1.34
N ALA A 177 -5.67 -15.40 1.21
CA ALA A 177 -5.97 -16.21 0.03
C ALA A 177 -6.23 -15.34 -1.20
N ALA A 178 -6.93 -14.21 -1.05
CA ALA A 178 -7.15 -13.25 -2.14
C ALA A 178 -5.82 -12.63 -2.61
N LEU A 179 -4.96 -12.23 -1.68
CA LEU A 179 -3.61 -11.73 -1.97
C LEU A 179 -2.75 -12.81 -2.64
N GLY A 180 -2.80 -14.05 -2.16
CA GLY A 180 -2.09 -15.17 -2.75
C GLY A 180 -2.51 -15.46 -4.20
N ARG A 181 -3.82 -15.46 -4.48
CA ARG A 181 -4.33 -15.62 -5.85
C ARG A 181 -3.91 -14.48 -6.77
N ARG A 182 -3.95 -13.23 -6.28
CA ARG A 182 -3.49 -12.07 -7.04
C ARG A 182 -1.98 -12.13 -7.29
N TYR A 183 -1.19 -12.39 -6.27
CA TYR A 183 0.26 -12.60 -6.38
C TYR A 183 0.61 -13.64 -7.45
N LEU A 184 -0.03 -14.81 -7.40
CA LEU A 184 0.19 -15.87 -8.39
C LEU A 184 -0.25 -15.45 -9.80
N ARG A 185 -1.35 -14.72 -9.92
CA ARG A 185 -1.85 -14.22 -11.21
C ARG A 185 -0.87 -13.23 -11.83
N GLU A 186 -0.41 -12.25 -11.05
CA GLU A 186 0.49 -11.21 -11.55
C GLU A 186 1.89 -11.76 -11.87
N ARG A 187 2.39 -12.70 -11.06
CA ARG A 187 3.75 -13.23 -11.23
C ARG A 187 3.86 -14.39 -12.23
N PHE A 188 2.83 -15.23 -12.32
CA PHE A 188 2.87 -16.48 -13.09
C PHE A 188 1.66 -16.67 -14.02
N GLY A 189 0.79 -15.66 -14.13
CA GLY A 189 -0.36 -15.66 -15.02
C GLY A 189 -1.63 -16.31 -14.44
N PRO A 190 -2.77 -16.19 -15.16
CA PRO A 190 -4.08 -16.58 -14.66
C PRO A 190 -4.23 -18.10 -14.44
N LYS A 191 -3.47 -18.93 -15.16
CA LYS A 191 -3.49 -20.39 -14.99
C LYS A 191 -2.90 -20.80 -13.63
N ALA A 192 -1.81 -20.16 -13.20
CA ALA A 192 -1.16 -20.46 -11.93
C ALA A 192 -2.10 -20.18 -10.74
N ALA A 193 -2.78 -19.03 -10.74
CA ALA A 193 -3.74 -18.66 -9.70
C ALA A 193 -4.93 -19.64 -9.54
N ARG A 194 -5.27 -20.39 -10.60
CA ARG A 194 -6.33 -21.41 -10.58
C ARG A 194 -5.82 -22.79 -10.17
N LYS A 195 -4.61 -23.16 -10.62
CA LYS A 195 -4.05 -24.50 -10.41
C LYS A 195 -3.36 -24.66 -9.07
N ALA A 196 -2.66 -23.62 -8.58
CA ALA A 196 -1.87 -23.68 -7.36
C ALA A 196 -2.72 -24.07 -6.14
N GLY A 197 -2.21 -25.02 -5.36
CA GLY A 197 -2.82 -25.39 -4.08
C GLY A 197 -2.44 -24.46 -2.93
N GLN A 198 -1.32 -23.76 -3.06
CA GLN A 198 -0.77 -22.85 -2.07
C GLN A 198 -0.16 -21.62 -2.76
N ALA A 199 -0.17 -20.48 -2.08
CA ALA A 199 0.65 -19.33 -2.41
C ALA A 199 1.63 -19.06 -1.27
N VAL A 200 2.88 -18.71 -1.61
CA VAL A 200 3.88 -18.24 -0.65
C VAL A 200 4.33 -16.84 -1.05
N PHE A 201 4.29 -15.90 -0.13
CA PHE A 201 4.70 -14.53 -0.37
C PHE A 201 5.12 -13.82 0.92
N HIS A 202 5.97 -12.81 0.80
CA HIS A 202 6.37 -11.95 1.90
C HIS A 202 5.43 -10.75 2.04
N LEU A 203 4.91 -10.53 3.25
CA LEU A 203 4.09 -9.36 3.59
C LEU A 203 4.22 -9.02 5.08
N PRO A 204 4.63 -7.78 5.44
CA PRO A 204 4.66 -7.34 6.83
C PRO A 204 3.30 -7.44 7.54
N VAL A 205 3.29 -8.01 8.74
CA VAL A 205 2.06 -8.16 9.56
C VAL A 205 1.39 -6.83 9.87
N ASP A 206 2.16 -5.75 10.00
CA ASP A 206 1.61 -4.41 10.28
C ASP A 206 0.74 -3.90 9.12
N LEU A 207 1.07 -4.24 7.86
CA LEU A 207 0.26 -3.86 6.70
C LEU A 207 -1.05 -4.65 6.65
N VAL A 208 -1.00 -5.95 6.98
CA VAL A 208 -2.18 -6.80 7.13
C VAL A 208 -3.11 -6.24 8.22
N ALA A 209 -2.52 -5.87 9.36
CA ALA A 209 -3.25 -5.30 10.50
C ALA A 209 -3.91 -3.97 10.13
N SER A 210 -3.16 -3.08 9.47
CA SER A 210 -3.68 -1.80 8.96
C SER A 210 -4.88 -2.00 8.02
N PHE A 211 -4.79 -2.89 7.03
CA PHE A 211 -5.89 -3.16 6.10
C PHE A 211 -7.16 -3.64 6.81
N LEU A 212 -6.98 -4.57 7.75
CA LEU A 212 -8.06 -5.15 8.54
C LEU A 212 -8.62 -4.19 9.60
N GLY A 213 -7.94 -3.06 9.86
CA GLY A 213 -8.32 -2.08 10.87
C GLY A 213 -8.13 -2.59 12.31
N VAL A 214 -7.15 -3.47 12.54
CA VAL A 214 -6.91 -4.12 13.83
C VAL A 214 -5.46 -3.93 14.29
N HIS A 215 -5.18 -4.27 15.55
CA HIS A 215 -3.81 -4.29 16.05
C HIS A 215 -3.05 -5.52 15.54
N ARG A 216 -1.72 -5.43 15.36
CA ARG A 216 -0.89 -6.56 14.92
C ARG A 216 -1.05 -7.81 15.79
N THR A 217 -1.21 -7.63 17.11
CA THR A 217 -1.45 -8.74 18.05
C THR A 217 -2.74 -9.48 17.75
N THR A 218 -3.76 -8.77 17.27
CA THR A 218 -5.02 -9.39 16.84
C THR A 218 -4.80 -10.27 15.62
N VAL A 219 -3.96 -9.84 14.67
CA VAL A 219 -3.58 -10.68 13.50
C VAL A 219 -2.89 -11.97 13.96
N TRP A 220 -1.96 -11.89 14.92
CA TRP A 220 -1.31 -13.08 15.49
C TRP A 220 -2.31 -14.03 16.16
N ARG A 221 -3.24 -13.49 16.95
CA ARG A 221 -4.32 -14.28 17.56
C ARG A 221 -5.23 -14.93 16.53
N TRP A 222 -5.51 -14.24 15.42
CA TRP A 222 -6.31 -14.79 14.32
C TRP A 222 -5.54 -15.80 13.48
N ALA A 223 -4.22 -15.69 13.39
CA ALA A 223 -3.36 -16.61 12.67
C ALA A 223 -3.22 -17.96 13.39
N ALA A 224 -3.15 -17.97 14.73
CA ALA A 224 -2.98 -19.19 15.53
C ALA A 224 -3.96 -20.33 15.17
N PRO A 225 -5.30 -20.15 15.21
CA PRO A 225 -6.22 -21.23 14.85
C PRO A 225 -6.11 -21.65 13.37
N LEU A 226 -5.70 -20.73 12.48
CA LEU A 226 -5.48 -21.04 11.06
C LEU A 226 -4.19 -21.86 10.85
N GLU A 227 -3.16 -21.64 11.68
CA GLU A 227 -1.94 -22.43 11.68
C GLU A 227 -2.16 -23.81 12.30
N GLU A 228 -2.94 -23.88 13.39
CA GLU A 228 -3.38 -25.13 14.00
C GLU A 228 -4.18 -25.97 13.02
N ALA A 229 -5.12 -25.38 12.28
CA ALA A 229 -5.84 -26.06 11.20
C ALA A 229 -4.96 -26.40 9.97
N GLY A 230 -3.74 -25.86 9.90
CA GLY A 230 -2.81 -26.06 8.79
C GLY A 230 -3.20 -25.32 7.50
N LEU A 231 -4.09 -24.34 7.57
CA LEU A 231 -4.52 -23.53 6.42
C LEU A 231 -3.50 -22.45 6.06
N ILE A 232 -2.76 -21.98 7.06
CA ILE A 232 -1.63 -21.07 6.87
C ILE A 232 -0.39 -21.54 7.63
N ARG A 233 0.75 -21.01 7.23
CA ARG A 233 1.99 -20.97 8.02
C ARG A 233 2.56 -19.58 7.90
N SER A 234 3.05 -19.04 9.00
CA SER A 234 3.73 -17.74 9.04
C SER A 234 5.11 -17.90 9.66
N LYS A 235 6.09 -17.17 9.14
CA LYS A 235 7.43 -17.09 9.73
C LYS A 235 7.99 -15.70 9.56
N THR A 236 8.55 -15.14 10.62
CA THR A 236 9.24 -13.85 10.56
C THR A 236 10.45 -13.97 9.64
N HIS A 237 10.52 -13.07 8.65
CA HIS A 237 11.66 -12.97 7.75
C HIS A 237 12.64 -11.95 8.31
N VAL A 238 13.90 -12.36 8.45
CA VAL A 238 14.99 -11.54 8.96
C VAL A 238 15.98 -11.33 7.83
N ALA A 239 16.42 -10.09 7.64
CA ALA A 239 17.51 -9.77 6.73
C ALA A 239 18.56 -8.92 7.47
N THR A 240 19.82 -9.11 7.10
CA THR A 240 20.91 -8.31 7.63
C THR A 240 20.99 -6.99 6.87
N ALA A 241 21.09 -5.88 7.58
CA ALA A 241 21.28 -4.54 7.01
C ALA A 241 22.31 -3.77 7.84
N VAL A 242 23.09 -2.90 7.19
CA VAL A 242 24.04 -2.02 7.87
C VAL A 242 23.30 -0.79 8.37
N ARG A 243 23.35 -0.52 9.68
CA ARG A 243 22.73 0.65 10.30
C ARG A 243 23.75 1.33 11.19
N GLY A 244 24.12 2.57 10.86
CA GLY A 244 25.12 3.32 11.62
C GLY A 244 26.53 2.74 11.54
N GLY A 245 26.86 2.01 10.46
CA GLY A 245 28.17 1.38 10.27
C GLY A 245 28.26 -0.08 10.72
N GLU A 246 27.25 -0.60 11.42
CA GLU A 246 27.25 -1.98 11.94
C GLU A 246 26.20 -2.86 11.26
N ALA A 247 26.54 -4.12 10.99
CA ALA A 247 25.59 -5.11 10.47
C ALA A 247 24.61 -5.55 11.56
N GLN A 248 23.31 -5.37 11.31
CA GLN A 248 22.24 -5.73 12.24
C GLN A 248 21.19 -6.61 11.55
N ASN A 249 20.70 -7.62 12.27
CA ASN A 249 19.60 -8.46 11.81
C ASN A 249 18.26 -7.76 12.08
N LEU A 250 17.54 -7.41 11.02
CA LEU A 250 16.28 -6.67 11.09
C LEU A 250 15.11 -7.52 10.61
N ASN A 251 14.00 -7.43 11.34
CA ASN A 251 12.72 -8.00 10.92
C ASN A 251 12.20 -7.23 9.70
N THR A 252 12.12 -7.91 8.57
CA THR A 252 11.69 -7.31 7.30
C THR A 252 10.20 -7.50 7.02
N GLY A 253 9.58 -8.45 7.72
CA GLY A 253 8.17 -8.78 7.60
C GLY A 253 7.92 -10.25 7.92
N THR A 254 6.89 -10.82 7.32
CA THR A 254 6.46 -12.19 7.56
C THR A 254 6.30 -12.89 6.20
N VAL A 255 6.87 -14.09 6.07
CA VAL A 255 6.57 -14.99 4.96
C VAL A 255 5.29 -15.74 5.31
N TRP A 256 4.31 -15.70 4.42
CA TRP A 256 3.03 -16.38 4.56
C TRP A 256 2.95 -17.49 3.52
N ALA A 257 2.72 -18.72 3.97
CA ALA A 257 2.24 -19.81 3.12
C ALA A 257 0.76 -20.02 3.37
N VAL A 258 -0.05 -19.94 2.32
CA VAL A 258 -1.51 -19.86 2.42
C VAL A 258 -2.16 -20.89 1.49
N ARG A 259 -3.03 -21.73 2.03
CA ARG A 259 -3.79 -22.70 1.24
C ARG A 259 -4.88 -22.02 0.41
N LEU A 260 -4.90 -22.39 -0.87
CA LEU A 260 -5.92 -21.99 -1.86
C LEU A 260 -6.84 -23.15 -2.26
N LYS A 261 -6.39 -24.38 -1.94
CA LYS A 261 -7.07 -25.66 -2.13
C LYS A 261 -6.85 -26.54 -0.89
N PRO A 262 -7.66 -27.59 -0.71
CA PRO A 262 -7.52 -28.53 0.40
C PRO A 262 -6.09 -29.05 0.60
N GLY A 263 -5.73 -29.30 1.86
CA GLY A 263 -4.41 -29.78 2.27
C GLY A 263 -3.74 -28.91 3.33
N ARG A 264 -2.44 -29.12 3.54
CA ARG A 264 -1.66 -28.51 4.63
C ARG A 264 -0.64 -27.49 4.11
N ALA A 265 -0.59 -26.31 4.72
CA ALA A 265 0.39 -25.28 4.43
C ALA A 265 1.79 -25.72 4.88
N ARG A 266 2.78 -25.56 4.00
CA ARG A 266 4.18 -25.93 4.26
C ARG A 266 5.11 -24.88 3.66
N PHE A 267 6.25 -24.66 4.30
CA PHE A 267 7.35 -23.92 3.70
C PHE A 267 8.31 -24.90 3.04
N GLU A 268 8.78 -24.54 1.85
CA GLU A 268 9.96 -25.14 1.26
C GLU A 268 11.23 -24.43 1.77
N HIS A 269 12.39 -25.07 1.64
CA HIS A 269 13.65 -24.45 2.06
C HIS A 269 13.93 -23.14 1.29
N GLY A 270 13.57 -23.11 0.00
CA GLY A 270 13.66 -21.92 -0.85
C GLY A 270 12.81 -20.76 -0.34
N ASP A 271 11.62 -21.03 0.21
CA ASP A 271 10.72 -19.99 0.72
C ASP A 271 11.33 -19.21 1.89
N LEU A 272 12.20 -19.84 2.67
CA LEU A 272 12.80 -19.25 3.86
C LEU A 272 14.16 -18.61 3.60
N THR A 273 14.83 -19.02 2.52
CA THR A 273 16.15 -18.51 2.11
C THR A 273 16.06 -17.46 1.01
N HIS A 274 14.90 -17.34 0.34
CA HIS A 274 14.69 -16.34 -0.70
C HIS A 274 14.86 -14.91 -0.15
N PRO A 275 15.63 -14.04 -0.85
CA PRO A 275 15.83 -12.66 -0.42
C PRO A 275 14.58 -11.81 -0.72
N TRP A 276 13.51 -12.02 0.04
CA TRP A 276 12.21 -11.38 -0.17
C TRP A 276 12.23 -9.85 -0.13
N ARG A 277 13.22 -9.27 0.54
CA ARG A 277 13.29 -7.84 0.80
C ARG A 277 14.73 -7.41 1.10
N ASP A 278 15.18 -6.38 0.39
CA ASP A 278 16.40 -5.64 0.72
C ASP A 278 16.06 -4.56 1.75
N MET A 279 16.35 -4.84 3.02
CA MET A 279 16.03 -3.93 4.11
C MET A 279 16.98 -2.72 4.15
N ALA A 280 18.20 -2.85 3.66
CA ALA A 280 19.16 -1.75 3.63
C ALA A 280 18.68 -0.68 2.64
N LYS A 281 18.36 -1.13 1.41
CA LYS A 281 17.80 -0.26 0.36
C LYS A 281 16.47 0.37 0.79
N ASP A 282 15.59 -0.42 1.42
CA ASP A 282 14.31 0.09 1.89
C ASP A 282 14.44 1.11 3.04
N LEU A 283 15.52 1.06 3.85
CA LEU A 283 15.78 2.07 4.86
C LEU A 283 16.30 3.36 4.24
N GLU A 284 17.21 3.25 3.26
CA GLU A 284 17.77 4.37 2.52
C GLU A 284 16.70 5.13 1.72
N GLU A 285 15.91 4.41 0.92
CA GLU A 285 14.79 4.96 0.16
C GLU A 285 13.57 5.24 1.04
N GLY A 286 13.62 4.79 2.30
CA GLY A 286 12.54 4.84 3.28
C GLY A 286 11.25 4.21 2.78
N ARG A 287 11.37 3.07 2.10
CA ARG A 287 10.30 2.20 1.65
C ARG A 287 9.89 1.20 2.73
N THR A 288 9.56 1.69 3.93
CA THR A 288 9.23 0.85 5.08
C THR A 288 7.72 0.76 5.32
N ALA A 289 7.25 -0.41 5.79
CA ALA A 289 5.86 -0.58 6.21
C ALA A 289 5.45 0.44 7.29
N PHE A 290 6.39 0.87 8.13
CA PHE A 290 6.16 1.94 9.09
C PHE A 290 5.78 3.25 8.40
N ARG A 291 6.52 3.67 7.36
CA ARG A 291 6.23 4.90 6.62
C ARG A 291 4.92 4.82 5.83
N VAL A 292 4.51 3.62 5.40
CA VAL A 292 3.19 3.38 4.81
C VAL A 292 2.07 3.64 5.81
N ILE A 293 2.18 3.10 7.02
CA ILE A 293 1.09 3.11 8.01
C ILE A 293 1.08 4.40 8.83
N TYR A 294 2.24 5.01 9.04
CA TYR A 294 2.43 6.23 9.81
C TYR A 294 3.20 7.25 9.00
N PRO A 295 2.60 7.79 7.92
CA PRO A 295 3.30 8.73 7.08
C PRO A 295 3.72 9.99 7.87
N LYS A 296 2.80 10.51 8.69
CA LYS A 296 3.06 11.69 9.54
C LYS A 296 3.79 11.35 10.85
N GLY A 297 4.35 10.13 10.96
CA GLY A 297 4.89 9.57 12.19
C GLY A 297 3.82 9.03 13.14
N LYS A 298 4.25 8.42 14.24
CA LYS A 298 3.33 7.82 15.24
C LYS A 298 2.78 8.83 16.25
N ARG A 299 3.38 10.00 16.34
CA ARG A 299 3.10 11.00 17.38
C ARG A 299 3.15 12.39 16.78
N ARG A 300 2.18 13.22 17.13
CA ARG A 300 2.16 14.65 16.82
C ARG A 300 2.23 15.43 18.12
N LYS A 301 3.13 16.41 18.20
CA LYS A 301 3.14 17.37 19.32
C LYS A 301 2.20 18.54 18.99
N LYS A 302 1.33 18.89 19.93
CA LYS A 302 0.47 20.07 19.88
C LYS A 302 0.60 20.78 21.23
N GLY A 303 1.50 21.76 21.31
CA GLY A 303 1.94 22.33 22.59
C GLY A 303 2.68 21.28 23.43
N ASP A 304 2.34 21.19 24.72
CA ASP A 304 2.90 20.18 25.65
C ASP A 304 2.27 18.79 25.52
N GLN A 305 1.17 18.66 24.77
CA GLN A 305 0.51 17.38 24.58
C GLN A 305 1.08 16.61 23.39
N THR A 306 1.33 15.32 23.60
CA THR A 306 1.76 14.39 22.56
C THR A 306 0.60 13.46 22.19
N GLU A 307 -0.02 13.70 21.04
CA GLU A 307 -1.11 12.87 20.52
C GLU A 307 -0.54 11.67 19.75
N ARG A 308 -1.06 10.46 20.00
CA ARG A 308 -0.73 9.26 19.21
C ARG A 308 -1.62 9.22 17.97
N LEU A 309 -1.01 9.25 16.79
CA LEU A 309 -1.72 9.16 15.54
C LEU A 309 -2.21 7.72 15.29
N ARG A 310 -3.40 7.59 14.71
CA ARG A 310 -3.93 6.29 14.28
C ARG A 310 -3.20 5.83 13.02
N PRO A 311 -3.01 4.50 12.86
CA PRO A 311 -2.47 3.96 11.62
C PRO A 311 -3.40 4.29 10.45
N GLU A 312 -2.82 4.72 9.32
CA GLU A 312 -3.58 4.85 8.08
C GLU A 312 -3.95 3.47 7.55
N ARG A 313 -5.14 3.38 6.95
CA ARG A 313 -5.67 2.14 6.39
C ARG A 313 -5.14 1.95 4.97
N VAL A 314 -4.37 0.89 4.76
CA VAL A 314 -3.82 0.59 3.43
C VAL A 314 -4.88 0.03 2.49
N SER A 315 -4.72 0.27 1.19
CA SER A 315 -5.57 -0.28 0.15
C SER A 315 -5.19 -1.73 -0.21
N LEU A 316 -6.13 -2.48 -0.80
CA LEU A 316 -5.86 -3.84 -1.26
C LEU A 316 -4.80 -3.87 -2.36
N GLU A 317 -4.82 -2.88 -3.25
CA GLU A 317 -3.85 -2.76 -4.35
C GLU A 317 -2.42 -2.57 -3.82
N LEU A 318 -2.26 -1.72 -2.80
CA LEU A 318 -0.96 -1.54 -2.15
C LEU A 318 -0.46 -2.85 -1.55
N LEU A 319 -1.33 -3.62 -0.88
CA LEU A 319 -0.94 -4.93 -0.36
C LEU A 319 -0.46 -5.87 -1.47
N VAL A 320 -1.13 -5.89 -2.64
CA VAL A 320 -0.70 -6.71 -3.79
C VAL A 320 0.66 -6.27 -4.31
N LYS A 321 0.91 -4.96 -4.45
CA LYS A 321 2.23 -4.44 -4.82
C LYS A 321 3.30 -4.92 -3.83
N TRP A 322 3.00 -4.86 -2.53
CA TRP A 322 3.88 -5.37 -1.49
C TRP A 322 4.07 -6.89 -1.53
N THR A 323 3.07 -7.71 -1.89
CA THR A 323 3.33 -9.16 -2.06
C THR A 323 4.23 -9.44 -3.27
N LEU A 324 4.21 -8.59 -4.30
CA LEU A 324 5.04 -8.71 -5.50
C LEU A 324 6.49 -8.22 -5.32
N GLY A 325 6.81 -7.59 -4.20
CA GLY A 325 8.13 -6.98 -3.99
C GLY A 325 8.19 -5.50 -4.36
N ILE A 326 7.11 -4.92 -4.87
CA ILE A 326 7.02 -3.49 -5.19
C ILE A 326 6.77 -2.73 -3.89
N ARG A 327 7.85 -2.17 -3.32
CA ARG A 327 7.86 -1.47 -2.01
C ARG A 327 7.36 -0.04 -2.13
N GLU A 328 6.19 0.14 -2.73
CA GLU A 328 5.58 1.45 -2.84
C GLU A 328 5.21 1.97 -1.46
N VAL A 329 5.70 3.16 -1.12
CA VAL A 329 5.15 3.93 -0.01
C VAL A 329 4.22 4.93 -0.64
N PRO A 330 2.91 4.92 -0.30
CA PRO A 330 2.01 5.98 -0.71
C PRO A 330 2.71 7.27 -0.33
N ALA A 331 2.97 8.10 -1.32
CA ALA A 331 3.82 9.25 -1.15
C ALA A 331 3.38 10.00 0.10
N LEU A 332 4.19 9.85 1.14
CA LEU A 332 4.35 10.86 2.17
C LEU A 332 4.34 12.17 1.40
N ASP A 333 3.57 13.15 1.87
CA ASP A 333 3.55 14.51 1.30
C ASP A 333 4.94 15.22 1.32
N PHE A 334 6.04 14.47 1.42
CA PHE A 334 7.43 14.89 1.28
C PHE A 334 8.05 14.53 -0.09
N LEU A 335 7.50 13.58 -0.85
CA LEU A 335 7.93 13.27 -2.24
C LEU A 335 6.75 13.01 -3.20
N ARG A 336 5.50 13.14 -2.73
CA ARG A 336 4.50 13.81 -3.57
C ARG A 336 4.94 15.28 -3.58
N PRO A 337 4.88 16.00 -4.71
CA PRO A 337 5.29 17.40 -4.74
C PRO A 337 4.54 18.34 -3.78
N ALA A 338 3.91 17.96 -2.66
CA ALA A 338 2.62 18.52 -2.29
C ALA A 338 1.66 18.47 -3.52
N PRO A 339 0.39 18.81 -3.41
CA PRO A 339 -0.28 19.45 -4.52
C PRO A 339 -0.01 20.96 -4.39
N THR A 340 0.94 21.64 -4.98
CA THR A 340 2.23 21.28 -5.57
C THR A 340 2.14 21.00 -7.05
N GLU A 341 0.97 21.15 -7.64
CA GLU A 341 0.83 21.96 -8.85
C GLU A 341 -0.65 22.33 -8.86
N ASN A 342 -0.93 23.64 -8.87
CA ASN A 342 -2.29 24.17 -8.90
C ASN A 342 -3.14 23.29 -9.84
N PRO A 343 -4.27 22.70 -9.41
CA PRO A 343 -5.10 21.91 -10.30
C PRO A 343 -5.34 22.73 -11.58
N THR A 344 -5.11 22.13 -12.74
CA THR A 344 -5.38 22.79 -14.01
C THR A 344 -6.88 22.78 -14.25
N ILE A 345 -7.36 23.65 -15.13
CA ILE A 345 -8.80 23.76 -15.40
C ILE A 345 -9.42 22.43 -15.84
N GLU A 346 -8.64 21.51 -16.41
CA GLU A 346 -9.05 20.16 -16.82
C GLU A 346 -9.49 19.29 -15.63
N ALA A 347 -9.08 19.62 -14.40
CA ALA A 347 -9.61 18.96 -13.21
C ALA A 347 -11.14 19.14 -13.06
N ALA A 348 -11.75 20.13 -13.74
CA ALA A 348 -13.19 20.32 -13.79
C ALA A 348 -13.95 19.08 -14.32
N PHE A 349 -13.32 18.26 -15.18
CA PHE A 349 -13.94 17.03 -15.70
C PHE A 349 -14.16 15.96 -14.62
N LEU A 350 -13.34 15.97 -13.57
CA LEU A 350 -13.36 14.95 -12.52
C LEU A 350 -14.18 15.36 -11.30
N LEU A 351 -14.57 16.65 -11.19
CA LEU A 351 -15.23 17.20 -10.00
C LEU A 351 -16.52 16.48 -9.60
N ALA A 352 -17.30 15.99 -10.57
CA ALA A 352 -18.54 15.24 -10.31
C ALA A 352 -18.27 13.82 -9.76
N GLU A 353 -17.15 13.22 -10.15
CA GLU A 353 -16.74 11.85 -9.78
C GLU A 353 -15.92 11.81 -8.48
N MET A 354 -15.36 12.96 -8.06
CA MET A 354 -14.61 13.09 -6.81
C MET A 354 -15.46 12.85 -5.57
N GLU A 355 -14.84 12.34 -4.50
CA GLU A 355 -15.49 12.20 -3.19
C GLU A 355 -15.92 13.56 -2.64
N ALA A 356 -17.10 13.61 -1.99
CA ALA A 356 -17.69 14.86 -1.50
C ALA A 356 -16.77 15.64 -0.54
N GLN A 357 -15.90 14.94 0.19
CA GLN A 357 -14.95 15.53 1.12
C GLN A 357 -13.78 16.28 0.44
N ASP A 358 -13.43 15.92 -0.80
CA ASP A 358 -12.28 16.48 -1.52
C ASP A 358 -12.65 17.64 -2.45
N ARG A 359 -13.93 17.74 -2.84
CA ARG A 359 -14.44 18.77 -3.76
C ARG A 359 -14.18 20.20 -3.28
N PRO A 360 -14.42 20.58 -2.00
CA PRO A 360 -14.24 21.96 -1.55
C PRO A 360 -12.81 22.47 -1.73
N THR A 361 -11.82 21.64 -1.41
CA THR A 361 -10.40 22.01 -1.52
C THR A 361 -9.96 22.20 -2.97
N VAL A 362 -10.38 21.32 -3.88
CA VAL A 362 -10.02 21.45 -5.31
C VAL A 362 -10.72 22.63 -5.96
N ILE A 363 -11.98 22.90 -5.62
CA ILE A 363 -12.72 24.07 -6.10
C ILE A 363 -12.05 25.36 -5.61
N ASP A 364 -11.62 25.40 -4.35
CA ASP A 364 -10.97 26.57 -3.76
C ASP A 364 -9.64 26.91 -4.45
N LEU A 365 -8.85 25.89 -4.80
CA LEU A 365 -7.59 26.04 -5.55
C LEU A 365 -7.81 26.42 -7.02
N LEU A 366 -8.77 25.78 -7.70
CA LEU A 366 -9.12 26.12 -9.09
C LEU A 366 -9.63 27.55 -9.21
N SER A 367 -10.50 27.97 -8.30
CA SER A 367 -11.07 29.32 -8.32
C SER A 367 -10.04 30.43 -8.10
N GLU A 368 -9.05 30.18 -7.24
CA GLU A 368 -7.92 31.08 -7.01
C GLU A 368 -7.04 31.18 -8.25
N ARG A 369 -6.74 30.04 -8.88
CA ARG A 369 -5.98 29.99 -10.12
C ARG A 369 -6.68 30.72 -11.27
N MET A 370 -7.98 30.48 -11.46
CA MET A 370 -8.76 31.14 -12.50
C MET A 370 -8.73 32.66 -12.32
N ALA A 371 -8.90 33.14 -11.09
CA ALA A 371 -8.84 34.56 -10.76
C ALA A 371 -7.46 35.18 -11.01
N HIS A 372 -6.40 34.45 -10.71
CA HIS A 372 -5.03 34.91 -10.99
C HIS A 372 -4.72 34.93 -12.50
N GLU A 373 -5.03 33.85 -13.24
CA GLU A 373 -4.71 33.74 -14.67
C GLU A 373 -5.56 34.67 -15.57
N LEU A 374 -6.76 35.05 -15.12
CA LEU A 374 -7.65 35.99 -15.83
C LEU A 374 -7.49 37.45 -15.39
N GLY A 375 -6.54 37.73 -14.47
CA GLY A 375 -6.22 39.08 -14.03
C GLY A 375 -7.29 39.71 -13.14
N ASP A 376 -8.12 38.92 -12.45
CA ASP A 376 -9.18 39.40 -11.55
C ASP A 376 -9.19 38.66 -10.19
N PRO A 377 -8.18 38.88 -9.33
CA PRO A 377 -8.02 38.18 -8.04
C PRO A 377 -9.24 38.26 -7.10
N HIS A 378 -10.04 39.32 -7.21
CA HIS A 378 -11.23 39.55 -6.39
C HIS A 378 -12.43 38.67 -6.77
N SER A 379 -12.42 38.06 -7.97
CA SER A 379 -13.53 37.27 -8.51
C SER A 379 -13.50 35.79 -8.08
N ARG A 380 -12.66 35.40 -7.12
CA ARG A 380 -12.53 33.99 -6.67
C ARG A 380 -13.87 33.32 -6.36
N ARG A 381 -14.75 34.01 -5.63
CA ARG A 381 -16.08 33.48 -5.27
C ARG A 381 -16.97 33.22 -6.47
N PHE A 382 -16.87 34.07 -7.50
CA PHE A 382 -17.60 33.89 -8.75
C PHE A 382 -17.16 32.60 -9.46
N TYR A 383 -15.84 32.36 -9.58
CA TYR A 383 -15.32 31.13 -10.21
C TYR A 383 -15.63 29.87 -9.41
N ALA A 384 -15.55 29.92 -8.08
CA ALA A 384 -15.98 28.81 -7.23
C ALA A 384 -17.46 28.46 -7.47
N GLY A 385 -18.33 29.47 -7.64
CA GLY A 385 -19.74 29.26 -8.00
C GLY A 385 -19.94 28.55 -9.34
N LEU A 386 -19.13 28.85 -10.36
CA LEU A 386 -19.18 28.16 -11.65
C LEU A 386 -18.75 26.68 -11.52
N LEU A 387 -17.71 26.40 -10.74
CA LEU A 387 -17.23 25.04 -10.49
C LEU A 387 -18.26 24.21 -9.69
N TRP A 388 -18.97 24.82 -8.74
CA TRP A 388 -20.09 24.15 -8.07
C TRP A 388 -21.26 23.85 -9.03
N LYS A 389 -21.57 24.74 -9.98
CA LYS A 389 -22.56 24.44 -11.04
C LYS A 389 -22.16 23.24 -11.90
N VAL A 390 -20.86 23.00 -12.10
CA VAL A 390 -20.36 21.78 -12.77
C VAL A 390 -20.63 20.54 -11.93
N VAL A 391 -20.33 20.58 -10.62
CA VAL A 391 -20.64 19.48 -9.69
C VAL A 391 -22.14 19.17 -9.64
N GLU A 392 -22.98 20.20 -9.69
CA GLU A 392 -24.44 20.08 -9.69
C GLU A 392 -25.03 19.67 -11.05
N GLY A 393 -24.21 19.53 -12.09
CA GLY A 393 -24.65 19.19 -13.45
C GLY A 393 -25.39 20.33 -14.17
N LYS A 394 -25.39 21.55 -13.62
CA LYS A 394 -26.03 22.75 -14.20
C LYS A 394 -25.16 23.45 -15.23
N LEU A 395 -23.87 23.12 -15.28
CA LEU A 395 -22.91 23.65 -16.24
C LEU A 395 -22.05 22.51 -16.77
N SER A 396 -21.91 22.39 -18.09
CA SER A 396 -21.05 21.39 -18.70
C SER A 396 -19.57 21.68 -18.40
N PRO A 397 -18.78 20.70 -17.93
CA PRO A 397 -17.34 20.89 -17.71
C PRO A 397 -16.62 21.23 -19.02
N HIS A 398 -17.06 20.69 -20.16
CA HIS A 398 -16.52 21.03 -21.48
C HIS A 398 -16.73 22.50 -21.82
N ALA A 399 -17.95 23.02 -21.60
CA ALA A 399 -18.28 24.42 -21.86
C ALA A 399 -17.42 25.36 -21.00
N LEU A 400 -17.25 25.05 -19.72
CA LEU A 400 -16.41 25.82 -18.80
C LEU A 400 -14.94 25.84 -19.22
N VAL A 401 -14.36 24.67 -19.52
CA VAL A 401 -12.94 24.55 -19.92
C VAL A 401 -12.67 25.29 -21.24
N HIS A 402 -13.53 25.15 -22.23
CA HIS A 402 -13.39 25.85 -23.51
C HIS A 402 -13.51 27.37 -23.37
N ALA A 403 -14.51 27.86 -22.63
CA ALA A 403 -14.70 29.28 -22.39
C ALA A 403 -13.52 29.88 -21.61
N TYR A 404 -12.98 29.13 -20.64
CA TYR A 404 -11.80 29.53 -19.86
C TYR A 404 -10.55 29.68 -20.72
N HIS A 405 -10.23 28.71 -21.57
CA HIS A 405 -9.06 28.80 -22.47
C HIS A 405 -9.17 29.98 -23.43
N ARG A 406 -10.36 30.26 -23.98
CA ARG A 406 -10.62 31.43 -24.82
C ARG A 406 -10.47 32.74 -24.06
N ALA A 407 -11.00 32.82 -22.83
CA ALA A 407 -10.88 34.01 -22.00
C ALA A 407 -9.42 34.30 -21.63
N ARG A 408 -8.66 33.26 -21.29
CA ARG A 408 -7.24 33.36 -20.98
C ARG A 408 -6.40 33.81 -22.19
N ALA A 409 -6.70 33.32 -23.38
CA ALA A 409 -6.06 33.79 -24.61
C ALA A 409 -6.37 35.27 -24.87
N ALA A 410 -7.63 35.68 -24.75
CA ALA A 410 -8.05 37.07 -24.94
C ALA A 410 -7.42 38.04 -23.92
N VAL A 411 -7.22 37.61 -22.67
CA VAL A 411 -6.52 38.41 -21.64
C VAL A 411 -5.02 38.51 -21.97
N ARG A 412 -4.36 37.41 -22.37
CA ARG A 412 -2.94 37.41 -22.75
C ARG A 412 -2.64 38.26 -23.97
N GLU A 413 -3.55 38.27 -24.94
CA GLU A 413 -3.43 39.03 -26.18
C GLU A 413 -3.92 40.48 -26.05
N GLY A 414 -4.47 40.87 -24.89
CA GLY A 414 -4.92 42.24 -24.60
C GLY A 414 -6.30 42.61 -25.15
N TYR A 415 -7.03 41.66 -25.74
CA TYR A 415 -8.40 41.85 -26.23
C TYR A 415 -9.43 41.99 -25.11
N ALA A 416 -9.15 41.44 -23.92
CA ALA A 416 -10.02 41.53 -22.76
C ALA A 416 -9.29 42.09 -21.54
N ARG A 417 -9.83 43.17 -20.94
CA ARG A 417 -9.31 43.75 -19.68
C ARG A 417 -9.93 43.17 -18.41
N ARG A 418 -11.09 42.50 -18.52
CA ARG A 418 -11.81 41.87 -17.41
C ARG A 418 -12.08 40.41 -17.77
N GLY A 419 -11.15 39.52 -17.41
CA GLY A 419 -11.23 38.11 -17.81
C GLY A 419 -12.48 37.39 -17.32
N GLY A 420 -12.93 37.62 -16.09
CA GLY A 420 -14.16 37.01 -15.56
C GLY A 420 -15.45 37.45 -16.25
N ALA A 421 -15.57 38.73 -16.61
CA ALA A 421 -16.74 39.23 -17.36
C ALA A 421 -16.78 38.68 -18.79
N PHE A 422 -15.61 38.56 -19.42
CA PHE A 422 -15.51 37.98 -20.75
C PHE A 422 -15.78 36.46 -20.73
N LEU A 423 -15.33 35.75 -19.69
CA LEU A 423 -15.69 34.34 -19.48
C LEU A 423 -17.21 34.16 -19.37
N GLN A 424 -17.88 35.00 -18.57
CA GLN A 424 -19.34 34.94 -18.41
C GLN A 424 -20.07 35.15 -19.75
N HIS A 425 -19.64 36.14 -20.54
CA HIS A 425 -20.19 36.37 -21.87
C HIS A 425 -20.02 35.17 -22.81
N LEU A 426 -18.86 34.50 -22.77
CA LEU A 426 -18.61 33.28 -23.56
C LEU A 426 -19.49 32.10 -23.13
N LEU A 427 -19.79 31.99 -21.83
CA LEU A 427 -20.68 30.95 -21.30
C LEU A 427 -22.15 31.22 -21.68
N GLU A 428 -22.58 32.48 -21.67
CA GLU A 428 -23.93 32.88 -22.10
C GLU A 428 -24.15 32.69 -23.60
N ALA A 429 -23.12 32.91 -24.42
CA ALA A 429 -23.19 32.67 -25.86
C ALA A 429 -23.15 31.18 -26.25
N ALA A 430 -22.80 30.29 -25.31
CA ALA A 430 -22.69 28.85 -25.51
C ALA A 430 -23.82 28.04 -24.83
N ALA A 431 -24.66 28.71 -24.04
CA ALA A 431 -25.89 28.17 -23.44
C ALA A 431 -27.05 28.35 -24.41
#